data_AF-A0A7Y4WYA5-F1
#
_entry.id   AF-A0A7Y4WYA5-F1
#
_cell.length_a   1.000
_cell.length_b   1.000
_cell.length_c   1.000
_cell.angle_alpha   90.00
_cell.angle_beta   90.00
_cell.angle_gamma   90.00
#
_symmetry.space_group_name_H-M   'P 1'
#
loop_
_entity.id
_entity.type
_entity.pdbx_description
1 polymer ?
#
loop_
_entity_poly.entity_id
_entity_poly.type
_entity_poly.pdbx_seq_one_letter_code
_entity_poly.pdbx_strand_id
1 'polypeptide(L)' 'MKVLIVKLGSIGDIVHTLPVLAAVRRALPEAGISWVVEKRSAEILRGYDMIDRLIEVDTRMLR' A
#
# COMPACT_ATOMS: atom_id res chain seq x y z
N MET A 1 -7.18 11.44 10.51
CA MET A 1 -6.08 10.53 10.93
C MET A 1 -5.34 10.04 9.69
N LYS A 2 -4.03 9.73 9.77
CA LYS A 2 -3.24 9.23 8.64
C LYS A 2 -2.67 7.85 8.96
N VAL A 3 -2.82 6.90 8.04
CA VAL A 3 -2.34 5.52 8.15
C VAL A 3 -1.34 5.26 7.02
N LEU A 4 -0.16 4.74 7.38
CA LEU A 4 0.84 4.30 6.42
C LEU A 4 0.98 2.78 6.50
N ILE A 5 0.65 2.10 5.40
CA ILE A 5 0.91 0.67 5.24
C ILE A 5 2.29 0.52 4.62
N VAL A 6 3.15 -0.31 5.22
CA VAL A 6 4.46 -0.63 4.67
C VAL A 6 4.50 -2.11 4.33
N LYS A 7 4.51 -2.45 3.03
CA LYS A 7 4.61 -3.83 2.56
C LYS A 7 5.49 -3.91 1.33
N LEU A 8 6.77 -4.18 1.57
CA LEU A 8 7.85 -4.27 0.58
C LEU A 8 8.06 -5.71 0.07
N GLY A 9 6.96 -6.38 -0.25
CA GLY A 9 6.93 -7.81 -0.59
C GLY A 9 6.90 -8.12 -2.08
N SER A 10 6.68 -9.39 -2.39
CA SER A 10 6.31 -9.85 -3.73
C SER A 10 4.87 -9.45 -4.09
N ILE A 11 4.42 -9.72 -5.32
CA ILE A 11 3.02 -9.50 -5.70
C ILE A 11 2.07 -10.32 -4.81
N GLY A 12 2.40 -11.58 -4.51
CA GLY A 12 1.57 -12.44 -3.66
C GLY A 12 1.36 -11.86 -2.26
N ASP A 13 2.44 -11.32 -1.67
CA ASP A 13 2.39 -10.62 -0.39
C ASP A 13 1.43 -9.42 -0.39
N ILE A 14 1.43 -8.64 -1.47
CA ILE A 14 0.57 -7.46 -1.60
C ILE A 14 -0.89 -7.89 -1.73
N VAL A 15 -1.18 -8.87 -2.60
CA VAL A 15 -2.54 -9.39 -2.82
C VAL A 15 -3.15 -9.90 -1.51
N HIS A 16 -2.38 -10.64 -0.71
CA HIS A 16 -2.84 -11.10 0.61
C HIS A 16 -3.03 -9.97 1.63
N THR A 17 -2.43 -8.81 1.41
CA THR A 17 -2.53 -7.63 2.30
C THR A 17 -3.65 -6.66 1.86
N LEU A 18 -4.12 -6.71 0.61
CA LEU A 18 -5.18 -5.83 0.09
C LEU A 18 -6.44 -5.76 0.97
N PRO A 19 -6.94 -6.87 1.57
CA PRO A 19 -8.12 -6.80 2.44
C PRO A 19 -7.98 -5.85 3.63
N VAL A 20 -6.75 -5.51 4.03
CA VAL A 20 -6.51 -4.54 5.11
C VAL A 20 -7.05 -3.15 4.77
N LEU A 21 -7.07 -2.76 3.49
CA LEU A 21 -7.61 -1.47 3.04
C LEU A 21 -9.08 -1.34 3.41
N ALA A 22 -9.87 -2.39 3.15
CA ALA A 22 -11.29 -2.43 3.51
C ALA A 22 -11.50 -2.47 5.02
N ALA A 23 -10.65 -3.18 5.76
CA ALA A 23 -10.71 -3.20 7.22
C ALA A 23 -10.45 -1.81 7.82
N VAL A 24 -9.40 -1.13 7.35
CA VAL A 24 -9.05 0.23 7.80
C VAL A 24 -10.15 1.22 7.44
N ARG A 25 -10.65 1.23 6.19
CA ARG A 25 -11.73 2.14 5.79
C ARG A 25 -13.02 1.91 6.60
N ARG A 26 -13.35 0.66 6.94
CA ARG A 26 -14.53 0.36 7.78
C ARG A 26 -14.36 0.84 9.23
N ALA A 27 -13.17 0.65 9.81
CA ALA A 27 -12.91 1.06 11.18
C ALA A 27 -12.69 2.58 11.32
N LEU A 28 -12.11 3.20 10.28
CA LEU A 28 -11.67 4.58 10.24
C LEU A 28 -12.06 5.22 8.90
N PRO A 29 -13.34 5.57 8.69
CA PRO A 29 -13.85 6.02 7.39
C PRO A 29 -13.12 7.23 6.81
N GLU A 30 -12.75 8.17 7.68
CA GLU A 30 -12.07 9.44 7.35
C GLU A 30 -10.53 9.33 7.37
N ALA A 31 -9.97 8.13 7.51
CA ALA A 31 -8.52 7.98 7.49
C ALA A 31 -7.97 8.17 6.06
N GLY A 32 -6.89 8.95 5.95
CA GLY A 32 -6.06 8.95 4.76
C GLY A 32 -5.12 7.75 4.78
N ILE A 33 -5.13 6.92 3.74
CA ILE A 33 -4.37 5.69 3.62
C ILE A 33 -3.27 5.87 2.58
N SER A 34 -2.03 5.79 3.03
CA SER A 34 -0.85 5.72 2.15
C SER A 34 -0.23 4.33 2.18
N TRP A 35 0.41 3.92 1.10
CA TRP A 35 1.06 2.60 1.00
C TRP A 35 2.47 2.73 0.45
N VAL A 36 3.46 2.18 1.17
CA VAL A 36 4.84 2.02 0.69
C VAL A 36 5.02 0.63 0.10
N VAL A 37 5.42 0.57 -1.17
CA VAL A 37 5.58 -0.66 -1.94
C VAL A 37 6.90 -0.64 -2.71
N GLU A 38 7.45 -1.82 -2.97
CA GLU A 38 8.56 -2.00 -3.90
C GLU A 38 8.14 -1.65 -5.34
N LYS A 39 8.94 -0.86 -6.07
CA LYS A 39 8.67 -0.48 -7.48
C LYS A 39 8.30 -1.67 -8.36
N ARG A 40 9.02 -2.79 -8.21
CA ARG A 40 8.78 -4.04 -8.98
C ARG A 40 7.42 -4.68 -8.75
N SER A 41 6.68 -4.27 -7.72
CA SER A 41 5.37 -4.84 -7.38
C SER A 41 4.30 -3.76 -7.25
N ALA A 42 4.61 -2.51 -7.60
CA ALA A 42 3.70 -1.37 -7.48
C ALA A 42 2.55 -1.39 -8.49
N GLU A 43 2.75 -2.03 -9.65
CA GLU A 43 1.79 -2.04 -10.77
C GLU A 43 0.38 -2.43 -10.33
N ILE A 44 0.26 -3.42 -9.45
CA ILE A 44 -1.04 -3.95 -8.98
C ILE A 44 -1.78 -2.99 -8.03
N LEU A 45 -1.11 -1.95 -7.53
CA LEU A 45 -1.68 -0.95 -6.61
C LEU A 45 -1.96 0.39 -7.30
N ARG A 46 -1.48 0.60 -8.54
CA ARG A 46 -1.69 1.85 -9.26
C ARG A 46 -3.18 2.00 -9.62
N GLY A 47 -3.74 3.17 -9.31
CA GLY A 47 -5.16 3.45 -9.56
C GLY A 47 -6.12 2.75 -8.60
N TYR A 48 -5.63 2.16 -7.50
CA TYR A 48 -6.52 1.54 -6.52
C TYR A 48 -7.18 2.62 -5.65
N ASP A 49 -8.49 2.84 -5.81
CA ASP A 49 -9.25 3.96 -5.21
C ASP A 49 -9.19 4.03 -3.67
N MET A 50 -8.83 2.93 -3.01
CA MET A 50 -8.72 2.88 -1.55
C MET A 50 -7.36 3.38 -1.02
N ILE A 51 -6.43 3.76 -1.90
CA ILE A 51 -5.10 4.25 -1.57
C ILE A 51 -4.99 5.71 -2.00
N ASP A 52 -4.94 6.62 -1.03
CA ASP A 52 -4.85 8.06 -1.31
C ASP A 52 -3.47 8.48 -1.81
N ARG A 53 -2.43 7.72 -1.42
CA ARG A 53 -1.06 7.93 -1.90
C ARG A 53 -0.27 6.62 -1.96
N LEU A 54 0.20 6.27 -3.15
CA LEU A 54 1.15 5.20 -3.37
C LEU A 54 2.59 5.75 -3.33
N ILE A 55 3.46 5.11 -2.57
CA ILE A 55 4.87 5.47 -2.41
C ILE A 55 5.70 4.30 -2.92
N GLU A 56 6.23 4.44 -4.13
CA GLU A 56 7.07 3.42 -4.74
C GLU A 56 8.53 3.62 -4.34
N VAL A 57 9.14 2.62 -3.71
CA VAL A 57 10.54 2.63 -3.29
C VAL A 57 11.36 1.59 -4.05
N ASP A 58 12.63 1.89 -4.26
CA ASP A 58 13.61 0.93 -4.75
C ASP A 58 14.63 0.66 -3.63
N THR A 59 14.38 -0.36 -2.81
CA THR A 59 15.29 -0.67 -1.70
C THR A 59 16.65 -1.17 -2.16
N ARG A 60 16.80 -1.59 -3.43
CA ARG A 60 18.11 -2.01 -3.96
C ARG A 60 19.03 -0.82 -4.16
N MET A 61 18.49 0.37 -4.42
CA MET A 61 19.27 1.61 -4.54
C MET A 61 19.69 2.20 -3.19
N LEU A 62 19.20 1.65 -2.07
CA LEU A 62 19.55 2.08 -0.70
C LEU A 62 20.68 1.27 -0.08
N ARG A 63 21.29 0.36 -0.84
CA ARG A 63 22.38 -0.52 -0.41
C ARG A 63 23.73 -0.03 -0.91
#